data_AF-A0A7V4MFY6-F1
#
_entry.id   AF-A0A7V4MFY6-F1
#
_cell.length_a   1.000
_cell.length_b   1.000
_cell.length_c   1.000
_cell.angle_alpha   90.00
_cell.angle_beta   90.00
_cell.angle_gamma   90.00
#
_symmetry.space_group_name_H-M   'P 1'
#
loop_
_entity.id
_entity.type
_entity.pdbx_description
1 polymer ?
#
loop_
_entity_poly.entity_id
_entity_poly.type
_entity_poly.pdbx_seq_one_letter_code
_entity_poly.pdbx_strand_id
1 'polypeptide(L)'
;PFGCVGPWLGQTAYAGIELQFNGLTHYGWLRISHFEFSNGGALIDWAYETRPGVPILAGAVPEPSTWALLVGGGVLMVWFRRKRHERRG
;
A
#
# COMPACT_ATOMS: atom_id res chain seq x y z
N PRO A 1 -18.63 14.93 -7.45
CA PRO A 1 -17.69 15.72 -8.29
C PRO A 1 -16.30 15.78 -7.64
N PHE A 2 -15.24 15.56 -8.43
CA PHE A 2 -13.88 15.85 -8.02
C PHE A 2 -13.61 17.33 -8.33
N GLY A 3 -13.36 18.17 -7.33
CA GLY A 3 -13.15 19.62 -7.48
C GLY A 3 -13.40 20.39 -6.18
N CYS A 4 -13.26 21.72 -6.24
CA CYS A 4 -13.44 22.67 -5.13
C CYS A 4 -14.86 22.66 -4.51
N VAL A 5 -15.77 21.88 -5.10
CA VAL A 5 -17.09 21.53 -4.56
C VAL A 5 -17.29 20.02 -4.66
N GLY A 6 -17.39 19.36 -3.51
CA GLY A 6 -17.60 17.92 -3.43
C GLY A 6 -17.34 17.36 -2.03
N PRO A 7 -17.77 16.12 -1.74
CA PRO A 7 -17.63 15.50 -0.43
C PRO A 7 -16.18 15.19 -0.05
N TRP A 8 -15.24 15.33 -0.97
CA TRP A 8 -13.83 14.99 -0.79
C TRP A 8 -12.95 16.23 -0.63
N LEU A 9 -13.54 17.43 -0.53
CA LEU A 9 -12.81 18.69 -0.37
C LEU A 9 -11.93 18.65 0.88
N GLY A 10 -10.62 18.90 0.72
CA GLY A 10 -9.65 18.84 1.82
C GLY A 10 -9.34 17.43 2.35
N GLN A 11 -9.95 16.39 1.76
CA GLN A 11 -9.82 15.03 2.26
C GLN A 11 -8.79 14.23 1.45
N THR A 12 -8.22 13.24 2.12
CA THR A 12 -7.56 12.12 1.46
C THR A 12 -8.52 10.95 1.43
N ALA A 13 -8.83 10.45 0.23
CA ALA A 13 -9.83 9.40 0.04
C ALA A 13 -9.38 8.37 -1.01
N TYR A 14 -10.05 7.21 -1.01
CA TYR A 14 -9.82 6.14 -1.96
C TYR A 14 -10.90 6.14 -3.04
N ALA A 15 -10.49 6.02 -4.30
CA ALA A 15 -11.35 5.80 -5.45
C ALA A 15 -11.08 4.42 -6.05
N GLY A 16 -12.13 3.61 -6.23
CA GLY A 16 -12.04 2.38 -7.01
C GLY A 16 -11.97 2.68 -8.50
N ILE A 17 -11.17 1.92 -9.24
CA ILE A 17 -11.06 2.02 -10.69
C ILE A 17 -11.26 0.66 -11.35
N GLU A 18 -11.84 0.70 -12.54
CA GLU A 18 -11.90 -0.43 -13.46
C GLU A 18 -10.94 -0.18 -14.62
N LEU A 19 -10.12 -1.16 -14.94
CA LEU A 19 -9.11 -1.12 -15.99
C LEU A 19 -9.39 -2.26 -16.97
N GLN A 20 -9.35 -1.98 -18.28
CA GLN A 20 -9.42 -3.03 -19.31
C GLN A 20 -8.06 -3.24 -19.95
N PHE A 21 -7.56 -4.48 -19.90
CA PHE A 21 -6.35 -4.91 -20.58
C PHE A 21 -6.67 -6.14 -21.43
N ASN A 22 -6.40 -6.08 -22.75
CA ASN A 22 -6.66 -7.20 -23.67
C ASN A 22 -8.10 -7.76 -23.60
N GLY A 23 -9.09 -6.90 -23.38
CA GLY A 23 -10.50 -7.31 -23.23
C GLY A 23 -10.84 -7.94 -21.88
N LEU A 24 -9.91 -7.99 -20.93
CA LEU A 24 -10.12 -8.46 -19.58
C LEU A 24 -10.23 -7.29 -18.61
N THR A 25 -11.20 -7.37 -17.70
CA THR A 25 -11.42 -6.37 -16.65
C THR A 25 -10.53 -6.65 -15.44
N HIS A 26 -9.85 -5.61 -14.97
CA HIS A 26 -9.03 -5.61 -13.76
C HIS A 26 -9.52 -4.52 -12.83
N TYR A 27 -9.45 -4.77 -11.52
CA TYR A 27 -9.87 -3.81 -10.51
C TYR A 27 -8.66 -3.21 -9.81
N GLY A 28 -8.74 -1.92 -9.51
CA GLY A 28 -7.71 -1.19 -8.80
C GLY A 28 -8.30 -0.12 -7.91
N TRP A 29 -7.40 0.60 -7.23
CA TRP A 29 -7.76 1.75 -6.42
C TRP A 29 -6.69 2.84 -6.53
N LEU A 30 -7.12 4.08 -6.32
CA LEU A 30 -6.30 5.29 -6.24
C LEU A 30 -6.50 5.92 -4.88
N ARG A 31 -5.43 6.39 -4.22
CA ARG A 31 -5.52 7.27 -3.06
C ARG A 31 -5.22 8.69 -3.50
N ILE A 32 -6.18 9.59 -3.32
CA ILE A 32 -6.11 10.95 -3.82
C ILE A 32 -6.24 11.89 -2.63
N SER A 33 -5.34 12.87 -2.53
CA SER A 33 -5.51 14.03 -1.67
C SER A 33 -6.15 15.15 -2.47
N HIS A 34 -7.19 15.78 -1.94
CA HIS A 34 -7.84 16.91 -2.59
C HIS A 34 -7.46 18.22 -1.88
N PHE A 35 -7.20 19.27 -2.65
CA PHE A 35 -6.87 20.59 -2.09
C PHE A 35 -8.15 21.35 -1.69
N GLU A 36 -8.13 22.03 -0.55
CA GLU A 36 -9.31 22.72 0.00
C GLU A 36 -9.76 23.94 -0.84
N PHE A 37 -8.83 24.65 -1.47
CA PHE A 37 -9.10 25.94 -2.12
C PHE A 37 -8.79 25.95 -3.62
N SER A 38 -8.64 24.77 -4.22
CA SER A 38 -8.37 24.68 -5.66
C SER A 38 -9.01 23.44 -6.26
N ASN A 39 -9.30 23.50 -7.56
CA ASN A 39 -9.79 22.36 -8.35
C ASN A 39 -8.62 21.42 -8.66
N GLY A 40 -8.09 20.76 -7.64
CA GLY A 40 -6.88 19.98 -7.78
C GLY A 40 -6.62 19.07 -6.60
N GLY A 41 -5.62 18.23 -6.77
CA GLY A 41 -5.21 17.26 -5.79
C GLY A 41 -3.96 16.52 -6.24
N ALA A 42 -3.44 15.66 -5.38
CA ALA A 42 -2.33 14.78 -5.68
C ALA A 42 -2.76 13.32 -5.60
N LEU A 43 -2.38 12.54 -6.62
CA LEU A 43 -2.38 11.07 -6.53
C LEU A 43 -1.23 10.67 -5.59
N ILE A 44 -1.57 10.03 -4.47
CA ILE A 44 -0.60 9.63 -3.45
C ILE A 44 -0.04 8.26 -3.81
N ASP A 45 -0.91 7.27 -3.98
CA ASP A 45 -0.56 5.92 -4.37
C ASP A 45 -1.74 5.23 -5.05
N TRP A 46 -1.46 4.05 -5.59
CA TRP A 46 -2.41 3.24 -6.31
C TRP A 46 -1.94 1.79 -6.30
N ALA A 47 -2.89 0.88 -6.51
CA ALA A 47 -2.60 -0.51 -6.81
C ALA A 47 -3.70 -1.09 -7.69
N TYR A 48 -3.39 -2.21 -8.34
CA TYR A 48 -4.36 -2.98 -9.11
C TYR A 48 -4.10 -4.48 -8.96
N GLU A 49 -5.14 -5.28 -9.16
CA GLU A 49 -5.03 -6.72 -9.18
C GLU A 49 -4.66 -7.20 -10.58
N THR A 50 -3.56 -7.96 -10.64
CA THR A 50 -3.01 -8.54 -11.86
C THR A 50 -3.88 -9.67 -12.42
N ARG A 51 -4.72 -10.29 -11.59
CA ARG A 51 -5.67 -11.31 -12.01
C ARG A 51 -6.98 -10.67 -12.48
N PRO A 52 -7.47 -10.99 -13.68
CA PRO A 52 -8.70 -10.41 -14.20
C PRO A 52 -9.91 -10.81 -13.36
N GLY A 53 -10.85 -9.89 -13.19
CA GLY A 53 -12.13 -10.10 -12.49
C GLY A 53 -12.03 -10.24 -10.97
N VAL A 54 -10.83 -10.13 -10.38
CA VAL A 54 -10.61 -10.31 -8.94
C VAL A 54 -10.67 -8.95 -8.23
N PRO A 55 -11.49 -8.80 -7.17
CA PRO A 55 -11.55 -7.56 -6.40
C PRO A 55 -10.28 -7.39 -5.54
N ILE A 56 -9.93 -6.13 -5.29
CA ILE A 56 -8.77 -5.75 -4.47
C ILE A 56 -9.19 -4.83 -3.33
N LEU A 57 -8.59 -4.99 -2.15
CA LEU A 57 -8.82 -4.13 -1.01
C LEU A 57 -8.00 -2.83 -1.13
N ALA A 58 -8.66 -1.69 -0.98
CA ALA A 58 -8.01 -0.38 -1.00
C ALA A 58 -7.05 -0.19 0.18
N GLY A 59 -5.89 0.42 -0.08
CA GLY A 59 -4.88 0.70 0.94
C GLY A 59 -4.12 -0.53 1.46
N ALA A 60 -4.40 -1.73 0.94
CA ALA A 60 -3.62 -2.91 1.25
C ALA A 60 -2.25 -2.79 0.56
N VAL A 61 -1.21 -2.48 1.34
CA VAL A 61 0.18 -2.61 0.91
C VAL A 61 0.56 -4.07 1.13
N PRO A 62 0.98 -4.81 0.09
CA PRO A 62 1.54 -6.15 0.30
C PRO A 62 2.68 -6.00 1.31
N GLU A 63 2.73 -6.84 2.35
CA GLU A 63 3.86 -6.91 3.27
C GLU A 63 4.81 -8.04 2.87
N PRO A 64 5.53 -7.98 1.74
CA PRO A 64 6.38 -9.08 1.32
C PRO A 64 7.61 -9.24 2.24
N SER A 65 7.91 -8.27 3.09
CA SER A 65 9.19 -8.21 3.82
C SER A 65 9.07 -8.02 5.33
N THR A 66 7.92 -7.66 5.90
CA THR A 66 7.79 -7.50 7.36
C THR A 66 8.16 -8.79 8.10
N TRP A 67 7.56 -9.91 7.68
CA TRP A 67 7.84 -11.22 8.28
C TRP A 67 9.26 -11.68 8.02
N ALA A 68 9.78 -11.47 6.81
CA ALA A 68 11.16 -11.82 6.47
C ALA A 68 12.17 -11.05 7.34
N LEU A 69 11.91 -9.77 7.60
CA LEU A 69 12.72 -8.92 8.45
C LEU A 69 12.61 -9.31 9.93
N LEU A 70 11.40 -9.60 10.43
CA LEU A 70 11.20 -10.02 11.81
C LEU A 70 11.86 -11.37 12.10
N VAL A 71 11.68 -12.35 11.20
CA VAL A 71 12.30 -13.67 11.33
C VAL A 71 13.82 -13.57 11.17
N GLY A 72 14.30 -12.91 10.12
CA GLY A 72 15.74 -12.73 9.88
C GLY A 72 16.43 -11.98 11.02
N GLY A 73 15.84 -10.89 11.49
CA GLY A 73 16.33 -10.12 12.64
C GLY A 73 16.33 -10.92 13.94
N GLY A 74 15.28 -11.72 14.19
CA GLY A 74 15.21 -12.63 15.33
C GLY A 74 16.34 -13.67 15.33
N VAL A 75 16.59 -14.30 14.18
CA VAL A 75 17.69 -15.28 14.02
C VAL A 75 19.05 -14.63 14.28
N LEU A 76 19.31 -13.45 13.71
CA LEU A 76 20.54 -12.70 13.93
C LEU A 76 20.73 -12.35 15.41
N MET A 77 19.69 -11.87 16.10
CA MET A 77 19.76 -11.56 17.53
C MET A 77 20.11 -12.78 18.37
N VAL A 78 19.48 -13.94 18.12
CA VAL A 78 19.79 -15.19 18.85
C VAL A 78 21.24 -15.63 18.59
N TRP A 79 21.70 -15.55 17.33
CA TRP A 79 23.07 -15.89 16.96
C TRP A 79 24.10 -14.99 17.66
N PHE A 80 23.90 -13.66 17.65
CA PHE A 80 24.78 -12.73 18.35
C PHE A 80 24.76 -12.92 19.88
N ARG A 81 23.61 -13.26 20.47
CA ARG A 81 23.51 -13.58 21.90
C ARG A 81 24.33 -14.82 22.26
N ARG A 82 24.23 -15.90 21.47
CA ARG A 82 25.02 -17.12 21.68
C ARG A 82 26.52 -16.86 21.59
N LYS A 83 26.96 -16.15 20.55
CA LYS A 83 28.37 -15.78 20.34
C LYS A 83 28.95 -14.92 21.47
N ARG A 84 28.13 -14.07 22.11
CA ARG A 84 28.55 -13.28 23.28
C ARG A 84 28.73 -14.14 24.53
N HIS A 85 27.92 -15.19 24.70
CA HIS A 85 28.06 -16.12 25.81
C HIS A 85 29.30 -17.01 25.69
N GLU A 86 29.64 -17.46 24.47
CA GLU A 86 30.86 -18.25 24.20
C GLU A 86 32.17 -17.51 24.51
N ARG A 87 32.18 -16.17 24.42
CA ARG A 87 33.37 -15.34 24.69
C ARG A 87 33.57 -15.01 26.18
N ARG A 88 32.67 -15.45 27.05
CA ARG A 88 32.65 -15.10 28.49
C ARG A 88 32.90 -16.30 29.42
N GLY A 89 33.02 -17.51 28.87
CA GLY A 89 33.48 -18.71 29.58
C GLY A 89 34.90 -19.06 29.15
#